data_AF-A0A924QW74-F1
#
_entry.id   AF-A0A924QW74-F1
#
_cell.length_a   1.000
_cell.length_b   1.000
_cell.length_c   1.000
_cell.angle_alpha   90.00
_cell.angle_beta   90.00
_cell.angle_gamma   90.00
#
_symmetry.space_group_name_H-M   'P 1'
#
loop_
_entity.id
_entity.type
_entity.pdbx_description
1 polymer ?
#
loop_
_entity_poly.entity_id
_entity_poly.type
_entity_poly.pdbx_seq_one_letter_code
_entity_poly.pdbx_strand_id
1 'polypeptide(L)'
;MNILPSILLGILGLVFLWGVVSPRSQWQALVGWTRSDARESEPGTAAYATGRVVSLVGLMVLVSILVSWVIGSIVDNRAVPVRPPSIAEDVWGEPRSYVVDRVFTPLAVAPETLVPQAITGYQAVDASGRFADYLYSTGRIRSAGLATQPGFLGVVPLPGTVALDTGDLVVHVLGDDRCIPQQVTVITIDGAVQIGVFFGQSVGDAVDVANCDPNPPIARTRGFLIPVDLLAPLGDRVVQSLDGTPLELQPVPRR
;
A
#
# COMPACT_ATOMS: atom_id res chain seq x y z
N MET A 1 22.28 5.91 16.14
CA MET A 1 22.32 7.14 16.95
C MET A 1 23.76 7.58 17.07
N ASN A 2 24.11 8.81 16.66
CA ASN A 2 25.48 9.30 16.77
C ASN A 2 25.89 9.37 18.25
N ILE A 3 27.07 8.87 18.58
CA ILE A 3 27.55 8.73 19.97
C ILE A 3 27.76 10.13 20.61
N LEU A 4 28.18 11.11 19.80
CA LEU A 4 28.50 12.47 20.22
C LEU A 4 27.33 13.23 20.90
N PRO A 5 26.12 13.34 20.29
CA PRO A 5 24.99 14.04 20.93
C PRO A 5 24.51 13.38 22.24
N SER A 6 24.63 12.06 22.36
CA SER A 6 24.23 11.35 23.59
C SER A 6 25.15 11.69 24.77
N ILE A 7 26.46 11.78 24.51
CA ILE A 7 27.45 12.20 25.51
C ILE A 7 27.20 13.64 25.94
N LEU A 8 26.93 14.54 24.98
CA LEU A 8 26.63 15.94 25.27
C LEU A 8 25.37 16.10 26.13
N LEU A 9 24.29 15.39 25.82
CA LEU A 9 23.06 15.40 26.62
C LEU A 9 23.29 14.86 28.04
N GLY A 10 24.10 13.81 28.19
CA GLY A 10 24.48 13.26 29.49
C GLY A 10 25.26 14.26 30.36
N ILE A 11 26.24 14.95 29.77
CA ILE A 11 27.01 16.00 30.44
C ILE A 11 26.10 17.16 30.84
N LEU A 12 25.23 17.61 29.94
CA LEU A 12 24.28 18.70 30.20
C LEU A 12 23.31 18.34 31.34
N GLY A 13 22.83 17.09 31.37
CA GLY A 13 21.98 16.57 32.45
C GLY A 13 22.67 16.59 33.81
N LEU A 14 23.93 16.18 33.87
CA LEU A 14 24.74 16.25 35.10
C LEU A 14 24.93 17.69 35.58
N VAL A 15 25.20 18.62 34.67
CA VAL A 15 25.37 20.05 34.99
C VAL A 15 24.06 20.65 35.54
N PHE A 16 22.92 20.38 34.90
CA PHE A 16 21.64 20.88 35.40
C PHE A 16 21.24 20.25 36.73
N LEU A 17 21.48 18.94 36.91
CA LEU A 17 21.22 18.28 38.18
C LEU A 17 22.06 18.87 39.32
N TRP A 18 23.35 19.15 39.05
CA TRP A 18 24.24 19.81 40.02
C TRP A 18 23.72 21.21 40.40
N GLY A 19 23.27 21.99 39.42
CA GLY A 19 22.71 23.33 39.65
C GLY A 19 21.42 23.33 40.48
N VAL A 20 20.59 22.28 40.38
CA VAL A 20 19.41 22.11 41.24
C VAL A 20 19.84 21.79 42.68
N VAL A 21 20.69 20.79 42.87
CA VAL A 21 21.06 20.28 44.19
C VAL A 21 21.94 21.27 44.95
N SER A 22 23.03 21.74 44.34
CA SER A 22 24.06 22.56 45.00
C SER A 22 24.54 23.71 44.09
N PRO A 23 23.71 24.76 43.91
CA PRO A 23 24.03 25.88 43.02
C PRO A 23 25.25 26.68 43.50
N ARG A 24 25.52 26.72 44.80
CA ARG A 24 26.70 27.40 45.39
C ARG A 24 28.00 26.76 44.93
N SER A 25 28.11 25.44 45.08
CA SER A 25 29.30 24.70 44.67
C SER A 25 29.50 24.72 43.16
N GLN A 26 28.41 24.69 42.39
CA GLN A 26 28.46 24.83 40.94
C GLN A 26 29.02 26.19 40.52
N TRP A 27 28.56 27.28 41.13
CA TRP A 27 29.07 28.62 40.84
C TRP A 27 30.55 28.76 41.21
N GLN A 28 30.97 28.26 42.38
CA GLN A 28 32.37 28.29 42.81
C GLN A 28 33.28 27.52 41.84
N ALA A 29 32.83 26.36 41.35
CA ALA A 29 33.59 25.55 40.40
C ALA A 29 33.64 26.15 38.98
N LEU A 30 32.53 26.68 38.47
CA LEU A 30 32.44 27.13 37.07
C LEU A 30 32.80 28.59 36.85
N VAL A 31 32.53 29.46 37.83
CA VAL A 31 32.65 30.92 37.72
C VAL A 31 33.59 31.49 38.77
N GLY A 32 33.69 30.86 39.94
CA GLY A 32 34.49 31.38 41.06
C GLY A 32 35.96 31.66 40.71
N TRP A 33 36.57 30.85 39.84
CA TRP A 33 37.96 31.04 39.38
C TRP A 33 38.18 32.31 38.54
N THR A 34 37.12 32.92 38.02
CA THR A 34 37.20 34.17 37.24
C THR A 34 37.22 35.42 38.13
N ARG A 35 37.03 35.28 39.44
CA ARG A 35 36.98 36.39 40.39
C ARG A 35 38.27 36.43 41.22
N SER A 36 38.78 37.65 41.45
CA SER A 36 39.97 37.88 42.28
C SER A 36 39.76 37.44 43.74
N ASP A 37 38.54 37.62 44.26
CA ASP A 37 38.09 37.02 45.52
C ASP A 37 36.71 36.37 45.32
N ALA A 38 36.70 35.05 45.23
CA ALA A 38 35.49 34.28 44.96
C ALA A 38 34.53 34.23 46.15
N ARG A 39 35.01 34.40 47.39
CA ARG A 39 34.17 34.30 48.60
C ARG A 39 33.43 35.60 48.86
N GLU A 40 34.08 36.74 48.64
CA GLU A 40 33.45 38.05 48.80
C GLU A 40 32.48 38.38 47.64
N SER A 41 32.71 37.80 46.46
CA SER A 41 31.87 38.01 45.28
C SER A 41 30.76 36.97 45.08
N GLU A 42 30.45 36.19 46.12
CA GLU A 42 29.41 35.15 46.07
C GLU A 42 28.03 35.79 45.79
N PRO A 43 27.27 35.28 44.80
CA PRO A 43 25.93 35.75 44.52
C PRO A 43 25.00 35.68 45.75
N GLY A 44 24.10 36.65 45.87
CA GLY A 44 23.06 36.64 46.90
C GLY A 44 22.13 35.43 46.78
N THR A 45 21.39 35.13 47.86
CA THR A 45 20.43 34.02 47.92
C THR A 45 19.39 34.04 46.79
N ALA A 46 18.95 35.23 46.38
CA ALA A 46 18.02 35.40 45.26
C ALA A 46 18.62 34.92 43.91
N ALA A 47 19.90 35.18 43.67
CA ALA A 47 20.57 34.74 42.44
C ALA A 47 20.70 33.21 42.39
N TYR A 48 20.97 32.57 43.54
CA TYR A 48 20.97 31.11 43.63
C TYR A 48 19.59 30.49 43.47
N ALA A 49 18.53 31.14 43.96
CA ALA A 49 17.16 30.71 43.73
C ALA A 49 16.83 30.73 42.22
N THR A 50 17.17 31.80 41.52
CA THR A 50 16.99 31.89 40.05
C THR A 50 17.80 30.83 39.31
N GLY A 51 19.07 30.60 39.71
CA GLY A 51 19.91 29.56 39.12
C GLY A 51 19.33 28.14 39.28
N ARG A 52 18.70 27.86 40.42
CA ARG A 52 17.97 26.59 40.63
C ARG A 52 16.76 26.44 39.72
N VAL A 53 15.99 27.51 39.51
CA VAL A 53 14.82 27.49 38.59
C VAL A 53 15.29 27.23 37.16
N VAL A 54 16.32 27.92 36.69
CA VAL A 54 16.88 27.70 35.35
C VAL A 54 17.38 26.27 35.19
N SER A 55 18.07 25.74 36.19
CA SER A 55 18.57 24.36 36.18
C SER A 55 17.44 23.32 36.17
N LEU A 56 16.35 23.59 36.90
CA LEU A 56 15.16 22.75 36.92
C LEU A 56 14.45 22.75 35.56
N VAL A 57 14.33 23.91 34.92
CA VAL A 57 13.77 24.02 33.57
C VAL A 57 14.63 23.26 32.56
N GLY A 58 15.96 23.40 32.63
CA GLY A 58 16.89 22.65 31.77
C GLY A 58 16.75 21.14 31.93
N LEU A 59 16.58 20.65 33.16
CA LEU A 59 16.36 19.24 33.45
C LEU A 59 15.02 18.73 32.90
N MET A 60 13.95 19.51 33.05
CA MET A 60 12.63 19.17 32.49
C MET A 60 12.66 19.05 30.96
N VAL A 61 13.38 19.94 30.28
CA VAL A 61 13.56 19.88 28.82
C VAL A 61 14.31 18.60 28.44
N LEU A 62 15.40 18.26 29.12
CA LEU A 62 16.15 17.02 28.84
C LEU A 62 15.29 15.77 29.04
N VAL A 63 14.51 15.72 30.13
CA VAL A 63 13.58 14.62 30.39
C VAL A 63 12.53 14.53 29.28
N SER A 64 11.97 15.66 28.83
CA SER A 64 10.98 15.66 27.74
C SER A 64 11.55 15.13 26.42
N ILE A 65 12.80 15.46 26.09
CA ILE A 65 13.49 14.95 24.89
C ILE A 65 13.68 13.43 25.01
N LEU A 66 14.13 12.96 26.18
CA LEU A 66 14.36 11.53 26.42
C LEU A 66 13.05 10.72 26.39
N VAL A 67 11.98 11.24 26.98
CA VAL A 67 10.64 10.66 26.90
C VAL A 67 10.14 10.60 25.47
N SER A 68 10.28 11.68 24.70
CA SER A 68 9.88 11.74 23.29
C SER A 68 10.65 10.72 22.44
N TRP A 69 11.94 10.56 22.70
CA TRP A 69 12.78 9.58 22.04
C TRP A 69 12.38 8.14 22.38
N VAL A 70 12.12 7.84 23.66
CA VAL A 70 11.65 6.53 24.11
C VAL A 70 10.30 6.19 23.48
N ILE A 71 9.34 7.13 23.48
CA ILE A 71 8.03 6.92 22.85
C ILE A 71 8.18 6.68 21.34
N GLY A 72 8.99 7.48 20.65
CA GLY A 72 9.29 7.28 19.23
C GLY A 72 9.86 5.90 18.95
N SER A 73 10.82 5.44 19.77
CA SER A 73 11.43 4.11 19.62
C SER A 73 10.44 2.96 19.84
N ILE A 74 9.44 3.13 20.70
CA ILE A 74 8.41 2.11 20.94
C ILE A 74 7.41 2.06 19.78
N VAL A 75 7.11 3.21 19.15
CA VAL A 75 6.20 3.30 18.01
C VAL A 75 6.85 2.75 16.73
N ASP A 76 8.11 3.10 16.46
CA ASP A 76 8.85 2.62 15.27
C ASP A 76 9.17 1.11 15.33
N ASN A 77 9.43 0.57 16.53
CA ASN A 77 9.79 -0.85 16.68
C ASN A 77 8.59 -1.81 16.70
N ARG A 78 7.36 -1.32 16.50
CA ARG A 78 6.26 -2.21 16.14
C ARG A 78 6.48 -2.64 14.70
N ALA A 79 7.26 -3.71 14.51
CA ALA A 79 7.31 -4.43 13.25
C ALA A 79 5.87 -4.69 12.83
N VAL A 80 5.41 -3.97 11.79
CA VAL A 80 4.13 -4.28 11.14
C VAL A 80 4.28 -5.73 10.74
N PRO A 81 3.45 -6.66 11.25
CA PRO A 81 3.60 -8.06 10.90
C PRO A 81 3.49 -8.16 9.38
N VAL A 82 4.62 -8.47 8.72
CA VAL A 82 4.67 -8.64 7.27
C VAL A 82 3.84 -9.89 7.00
N ARG A 83 2.63 -9.68 6.50
CA ARG A 83 1.76 -10.77 6.07
C ARG A 83 2.55 -11.61 5.04
N PRO A 84 2.63 -12.93 5.19
CA PRO A 84 3.26 -13.77 4.17
C PRO A 84 2.53 -13.55 2.82
N PRO A 85 3.27 -13.47 1.71
CA PRO A 85 2.66 -13.32 0.39
C PRO A 85 1.72 -14.50 0.14
N SER A 86 0.58 -14.19 -0.47
CA SER A 86 -0.36 -15.19 -0.96
C SER A 86 0.14 -15.75 -2.30
N ILE A 87 -0.28 -16.97 -2.63
CA ILE A 87 0.06 -17.61 -3.91
C ILE A 87 -0.29 -16.70 -5.11
N ALA A 88 -1.37 -15.92 -5.01
CA ALA A 88 -1.72 -14.95 -6.04
C ALA A 88 -0.71 -13.80 -6.16
N GLU A 89 -0.14 -13.32 -5.05
CA GLU A 89 0.94 -12.32 -5.07
C GLU A 89 2.23 -12.93 -5.63
N ASP A 90 2.50 -14.23 -5.39
CA ASP A 90 3.66 -14.92 -5.97
C ASP A 90 3.55 -15.10 -7.49
N VAL A 91 2.34 -15.35 -8.01
CA VAL A 91 2.10 -15.56 -9.46
C VAL A 91 1.94 -14.23 -10.20
N TRP A 92 1.17 -13.30 -9.65
CA TRP A 92 0.77 -12.07 -10.36
C TRP A 92 1.56 -10.83 -9.94
N GLY A 93 2.35 -10.93 -8.87
CA GLY A 93 3.16 -9.84 -8.33
C GLY A 93 2.38 -8.87 -7.44
N GLU A 94 3.05 -7.75 -7.13
CA GLU A 94 2.44 -6.60 -6.44
C GLU A 94 1.92 -5.57 -7.47
N PRO A 95 0.85 -4.82 -7.15
CA PRO A 95 0.03 -4.88 -5.94
C PRO A 95 -0.91 -6.09 -5.92
N ARG A 96 -1.34 -6.53 -4.73
CA ARG A 96 -2.20 -7.70 -4.56
C ARG A 96 -3.38 -7.70 -5.52
N SER A 97 -3.49 -8.79 -6.28
CA SER A 97 -4.57 -8.99 -7.25
C SER A 97 -5.77 -9.67 -6.62
N TYR A 98 -6.96 -9.31 -7.11
CA TYR A 98 -8.21 -9.88 -6.64
C TYR A 98 -9.09 -10.31 -7.81
N VAL A 99 -9.85 -11.38 -7.61
CA VAL A 99 -10.79 -11.87 -8.61
C VAL A 99 -12.03 -10.99 -8.66
N VAL A 100 -12.36 -10.50 -9.85
CA VAL A 100 -13.61 -9.78 -10.08
C VAL A 100 -14.75 -10.81 -10.06
N ASP A 101 -15.72 -10.62 -9.15
CA ASP A 101 -16.82 -11.58 -8.93
C ASP A 101 -17.94 -11.41 -10.00
N ARG A 102 -17.52 -11.35 -11.28
CA ARG A 102 -18.34 -11.24 -12.49
C ARG A 102 -17.65 -11.94 -13.64
N VAL A 103 -18.47 -12.49 -14.55
CA VAL A 103 -17.97 -13.01 -15.82
C VAL A 103 -18.33 -12.05 -16.93
N PHE A 104 -17.33 -11.60 -17.66
CA PHE A 104 -17.54 -10.68 -18.77
C PHE A 104 -17.86 -11.48 -20.02
N THR A 105 -19.04 -11.24 -20.61
CA THR A 105 -19.35 -11.69 -21.96
C THR A 105 -18.67 -10.74 -22.94
N PRO A 106 -17.78 -11.23 -23.79
CA PRO A 106 -16.96 -10.34 -24.60
C PRO A 106 -17.76 -9.70 -25.73
N LEU A 107 -17.44 -8.43 -25.99
CA LEU A 107 -17.93 -7.73 -27.18
C LEU A 107 -16.92 -7.82 -28.32
N ALA A 108 -17.40 -7.83 -29.55
CA ALA A 108 -16.55 -7.95 -30.74
C ALA A 108 -15.90 -6.61 -31.16
N VAL A 109 -16.32 -5.50 -30.55
CA VAL A 109 -15.85 -4.14 -30.87
C VAL A 109 -15.33 -3.48 -29.59
N ALA A 110 -14.20 -2.78 -29.72
CA ALA A 110 -13.63 -1.99 -28.63
C ALA A 110 -14.48 -0.74 -28.37
N PRO A 111 -14.86 -0.45 -27.11
CA PRO A 111 -15.60 0.75 -26.76
C PRO A 111 -14.71 2.00 -26.85
N GLU A 112 -15.18 3.05 -27.52
CA GLU A 112 -14.47 4.33 -27.61
C GLU A 112 -14.62 5.20 -26.35
N THR A 113 -15.61 4.90 -25.52
CA THR A 113 -15.99 5.70 -24.34
C THR A 113 -15.30 5.27 -23.05
N LEU A 114 -14.48 4.22 -23.08
CA LEU A 114 -13.83 3.63 -21.91
C LEU A 114 -12.31 3.69 -22.02
N VAL A 115 -11.62 3.64 -20.88
CA VAL A 115 -10.15 3.69 -20.84
C VAL A 115 -9.57 2.28 -20.98
N PRO A 116 -8.77 2.00 -22.02
CA PRO A 116 -8.10 0.72 -22.15
C PRO A 116 -7.03 0.56 -21.05
N GLN A 117 -6.94 -0.62 -20.46
CA GLN A 117 -5.93 -0.97 -19.46
C GLN A 117 -5.03 -2.08 -19.97
N ALA A 118 -3.74 -2.01 -19.59
CA ALA A 118 -2.75 -2.98 -20.02
C ALA A 118 -2.96 -4.34 -19.33
N ILE A 119 -3.04 -5.38 -20.16
CA ILE A 119 -3.08 -6.77 -19.69
C ILE A 119 -1.64 -7.23 -19.49
N THR A 120 -1.33 -7.74 -18.31
CA THR A 120 0.04 -8.18 -17.95
C THR A 120 0.24 -9.68 -18.10
N GLY A 121 -0.84 -10.45 -18.14
CA GLY A 121 -0.77 -11.89 -18.35
C GLY A 121 -2.16 -12.53 -18.29
N TYR A 122 -2.20 -13.83 -18.56
CA TYR A 122 -3.43 -14.61 -18.49
C TYR A 122 -3.17 -16.02 -17.95
N GLN A 123 -4.24 -16.69 -17.53
CA GLN A 123 -4.22 -18.09 -17.14
C GLN A 123 -5.52 -18.74 -17.61
N ALA A 124 -5.43 -19.95 -18.17
CA ALA A 124 -6.62 -20.73 -18.49
C ALA A 124 -7.32 -21.19 -17.20
N VAL A 125 -8.64 -21.21 -17.20
CA VAL A 125 -9.45 -21.71 -16.09
C VAL A 125 -10.38 -22.78 -16.61
N ASP A 126 -10.55 -23.85 -15.83
CA ASP A 126 -11.48 -24.91 -16.11
C ASP A 126 -12.31 -25.19 -14.86
N ALA A 127 -13.61 -24.97 -14.97
CA ALA A 127 -14.58 -25.19 -13.91
C ALA A 127 -14.68 -26.66 -13.49
N SER A 128 -14.49 -27.59 -14.43
CA SER A 128 -14.64 -29.02 -14.19
C SER A 128 -13.46 -29.60 -13.41
N GLY A 129 -12.23 -29.17 -13.73
CA GLY A 129 -11.01 -29.54 -13.03
C GLY A 129 -10.62 -28.64 -11.85
N ARG A 130 -11.27 -27.48 -11.69
CA ARG A 130 -10.81 -26.37 -10.81
C ARG A 130 -9.31 -26.11 -10.97
N PHE A 131 -8.88 -26.05 -12.21
CA PHE A 131 -7.49 -25.72 -12.54
C PHE A 131 -7.15 -24.33 -11.99
N ALA A 132 -5.93 -24.16 -11.47
CA ALA A 132 -5.53 -22.97 -10.69
C ALA A 132 -6.41 -22.70 -9.45
N ASP A 133 -6.55 -23.73 -8.61
CA ASP A 133 -7.29 -23.74 -7.35
C ASP A 133 -7.04 -22.53 -6.43
N TYR A 134 -5.82 -21.99 -6.42
CA TYR A 134 -5.45 -20.82 -5.64
C TYR A 134 -6.33 -19.60 -5.98
N LEU A 135 -6.78 -19.45 -7.23
CA LEU A 135 -7.68 -18.37 -7.67
C LEU A 135 -9.01 -18.39 -6.91
N TYR A 136 -9.50 -19.55 -6.50
CA TYR A 136 -10.73 -19.70 -5.71
C TYR A 136 -10.55 -19.25 -4.25
N SER A 137 -9.31 -19.29 -3.75
CA SER A 137 -8.93 -18.80 -2.43
C SER A 137 -8.48 -17.33 -2.44
N THR A 138 -8.17 -16.79 -3.62
CA THR A 138 -7.85 -15.37 -3.80
C THR A 138 -9.04 -14.51 -3.40
N GLY A 139 -8.75 -13.39 -2.75
CA GLY A 139 -9.79 -12.44 -2.36
C GLY A 139 -10.57 -11.98 -3.59
N ARG A 140 -11.86 -11.72 -3.40
CA ARG A 140 -12.72 -11.22 -4.48
C ARG A 140 -12.95 -9.73 -4.33
N ILE A 141 -12.82 -9.00 -5.42
CA ILE A 141 -13.38 -7.66 -5.50
C ILE A 141 -14.86 -7.83 -5.80
N ARG A 142 -15.63 -7.63 -4.75
CA ARG A 142 -16.99 -7.09 -4.84
C ARG A 142 -16.82 -5.58 -4.70
N SER A 143 -17.62 -4.77 -5.39
CA SER A 143 -17.48 -3.31 -5.32
C SER A 143 -17.37 -2.86 -3.86
N ALA A 144 -16.44 -1.95 -3.59
CA ALA A 144 -16.37 -1.30 -2.30
C ALA A 144 -17.64 -0.46 -2.13
N GLY A 145 -18.51 -0.88 -1.21
CA GLY A 145 -19.64 -0.08 -0.74
C GLY A 145 -20.97 -0.40 -1.39
N LEU A 146 -21.89 -0.91 -0.55
CA LEU A 146 -23.35 -0.81 -0.62
C LEU A 146 -24.02 -1.18 -1.96
N ALA A 147 -24.87 -2.20 -1.88
CA ALA A 147 -25.71 -2.89 -2.87
C ALA A 147 -26.54 -2.07 -3.91
N THR A 148 -26.24 -0.80 -4.19
CA THR A 148 -27.04 0.10 -5.04
C THR A 148 -26.27 0.83 -6.16
N GLN A 149 -25.02 0.49 -6.45
CA GLN A 149 -24.27 1.04 -7.60
C GLN A 149 -24.05 -0.02 -8.71
N PRO A 150 -24.38 0.26 -9.99
CA PRO A 150 -24.19 -0.70 -11.08
C PRO A 150 -22.73 -0.63 -11.53
N GLY A 151 -21.86 -1.44 -10.92
CA GLY A 151 -20.41 -1.21 -11.05
C GLY A 151 -19.70 -2.04 -12.12
N PHE A 152 -19.95 -3.34 -12.16
CA PHE A 152 -19.27 -4.25 -13.08
C PHE A 152 -20.30 -4.73 -14.11
N LEU A 153 -20.11 -4.40 -15.39
CA LEU A 153 -20.95 -4.94 -16.46
C LEU A 153 -20.44 -6.34 -16.83
N GLY A 154 -21.04 -7.34 -16.20
CA GLY A 154 -20.78 -8.75 -16.45
C GLY A 154 -21.90 -9.59 -15.84
N VAL A 155 -22.00 -10.84 -16.25
CA VAL A 155 -23.03 -11.75 -15.73
C VAL A 155 -22.69 -12.07 -14.27
N VAL A 156 -23.70 -11.92 -13.41
CA VAL A 156 -23.62 -12.36 -12.01
C VAL A 156 -23.58 -13.88 -12.02
N PRO A 157 -22.61 -14.52 -11.34
CA PRO A 157 -22.60 -15.98 -11.20
C PRO A 157 -23.93 -16.49 -10.62
N LEU A 158 -24.35 -17.67 -11.06
CA LEU A 158 -25.54 -18.33 -10.53
C LEU A 158 -25.43 -18.54 -9.01
N PRO A 159 -26.55 -18.60 -8.27
CA PRO A 159 -26.52 -18.92 -6.86
C PRO A 159 -25.75 -20.23 -6.59
N GLY A 160 -24.70 -20.16 -5.76
CA GLY A 160 -23.86 -21.31 -5.44
C GLY A 160 -22.64 -21.51 -6.34
N THR A 161 -22.47 -20.71 -7.41
CA THR A 161 -21.26 -20.71 -8.25
C THR A 161 -20.42 -19.46 -8.03
N VAL A 162 -19.20 -19.48 -8.56
CA VAL A 162 -18.26 -18.36 -8.54
C VAL A 162 -17.96 -17.94 -9.98
N ALA A 163 -17.50 -16.72 -10.21
CA ALA A 163 -17.20 -16.24 -11.57
C ALA A 163 -16.17 -17.12 -12.32
N LEU A 164 -15.25 -17.76 -11.58
CA LEU A 164 -14.29 -18.71 -12.13
C LEU A 164 -14.92 -20.04 -12.61
N ASP A 165 -16.14 -20.37 -12.16
CA ASP A 165 -16.83 -21.60 -12.58
C ASP A 165 -17.45 -21.49 -13.98
N THR A 166 -17.47 -20.30 -14.58
CA THR A 166 -18.08 -20.06 -15.89
C THR A 166 -17.18 -19.26 -16.84
N GLY A 167 -15.93 -18.99 -16.46
CA GLY A 167 -14.95 -18.36 -17.35
C GLY A 167 -13.98 -19.40 -17.91
N ASP A 168 -13.58 -19.24 -19.17
CA ASP A 168 -12.57 -20.08 -19.82
C ASP A 168 -11.14 -19.61 -19.51
N LEU A 169 -10.99 -18.33 -19.18
CA LEU A 169 -9.70 -17.73 -18.85
C LEU A 169 -9.84 -16.61 -17.83
N VAL A 170 -8.73 -16.30 -17.18
CA VAL A 170 -8.56 -15.13 -16.33
C VAL A 170 -7.44 -14.27 -16.89
N VAL A 171 -7.73 -13.00 -17.13
CA VAL A 171 -6.70 -12.00 -17.47
C VAL A 171 -6.33 -11.17 -16.26
N HIS A 172 -5.05 -10.87 -16.13
CA HIS A 172 -4.53 -9.99 -15.09
C HIS A 172 -4.26 -8.59 -15.63
N VAL A 173 -4.88 -7.61 -14.98
CA VAL A 173 -4.82 -6.19 -15.37
C VAL A 173 -4.39 -5.37 -14.16
N LEU A 174 -3.44 -4.48 -14.39
CA LEU A 174 -3.08 -3.44 -13.43
C LEU A 174 -3.85 -2.17 -13.81
N GLY A 175 -4.80 -1.78 -12.97
CA GLY A 175 -5.69 -0.64 -13.24
C GLY A 175 -5.71 0.37 -12.10
N ASP A 176 -6.25 1.57 -12.38
CA ASP A 176 -6.43 2.64 -11.39
C ASP A 176 -7.44 2.18 -10.31
N ASP A 177 -7.10 2.38 -9.03
CA ASP A 177 -7.93 1.95 -7.90
C ASP A 177 -9.26 2.71 -7.77
N ARG A 178 -9.42 3.82 -8.49
CA ARG A 178 -10.66 4.61 -8.59
C ARG A 178 -11.60 4.12 -9.68
N CYS A 179 -11.13 3.24 -10.56
CA CYS A 179 -11.87 2.74 -11.69
C CYS A 179 -12.05 1.24 -11.58
N ILE A 180 -13.08 0.74 -12.25
CA ILE A 180 -13.40 -0.68 -12.24
C ILE A 180 -13.55 -1.18 -13.68
N PRO A 181 -13.24 -2.45 -13.96
CA PRO A 181 -13.49 -3.04 -15.26
C PRO A 181 -14.98 -2.96 -15.61
N GLN A 182 -15.25 -2.32 -16.74
CA GLN A 182 -16.59 -2.14 -17.29
C GLN A 182 -16.83 -3.09 -18.45
N GLN A 183 -15.83 -3.35 -19.30
CA GLN A 183 -16.05 -4.16 -20.50
C GLN A 183 -14.81 -4.94 -20.88
N VAL A 184 -15.03 -6.12 -21.46
CA VAL A 184 -13.99 -6.92 -22.11
C VAL A 184 -14.36 -7.08 -23.58
N THR A 185 -13.41 -6.81 -24.46
CA THR A 185 -13.53 -7.06 -25.89
C THR A 185 -12.72 -8.29 -26.23
N VAL A 186 -13.31 -9.22 -26.98
CA VAL A 186 -12.59 -10.39 -27.50
C VAL A 186 -12.83 -10.50 -29.00
N ILE A 187 -11.73 -10.50 -29.76
CA ILE A 187 -11.74 -10.67 -31.22
C ILE A 187 -11.03 -11.98 -31.52
N THR A 188 -11.74 -12.92 -32.14
CA THR A 188 -11.13 -14.17 -32.61
C THR A 188 -10.60 -13.96 -34.03
N ILE A 189 -9.31 -14.21 -34.21
CA ILE A 189 -8.65 -14.20 -35.52
C ILE A 189 -8.04 -15.58 -35.77
N ASP A 190 -7.53 -15.82 -36.98
CA ASP A 190 -6.96 -17.12 -37.32
C ASP A 190 -5.77 -17.46 -36.40
N GLY A 191 -5.90 -18.53 -35.61
CA GLY A 191 -4.89 -18.98 -34.65
C GLY A 191 -4.72 -18.15 -33.36
N ALA A 192 -5.49 -17.07 -33.14
CA ALA A 192 -5.34 -16.23 -31.96
C ALA A 192 -6.64 -15.62 -31.42
N VAL A 193 -6.60 -15.23 -30.16
CA VAL A 193 -7.68 -14.52 -29.45
C VAL A 193 -7.11 -13.20 -28.93
N GLN A 194 -7.58 -12.10 -29.48
CA GLN A 194 -7.21 -10.76 -29.03
C GLN A 194 -8.17 -10.29 -27.94
N ILE A 195 -7.62 -9.81 -26.82
CA ILE A 195 -8.37 -9.37 -25.65
C ILE A 195 -8.03 -7.92 -25.33
N GLY A 196 -9.06 -7.12 -25.04
CA GLY A 196 -8.91 -5.79 -24.46
C GLY A 196 -9.79 -5.65 -23.24
N VAL A 197 -9.28 -4.98 -22.20
CA VAL A 197 -10.04 -4.69 -20.98
C VAL A 197 -10.16 -3.20 -20.80
N PHE A 198 -11.38 -2.75 -20.52
CA PHE A 198 -11.75 -1.35 -20.51
C PHE A 198 -12.37 -0.96 -19.18
N PHE A 199 -11.89 0.14 -18.63
CA PHE A 199 -12.22 0.63 -17.29
C PHE A 199 -13.01 1.93 -17.35
N GLY A 200 -13.79 2.15 -16.30
CA GLY A 200 -14.55 3.38 -16.07
C GLY A 200 -15.02 3.48 -14.63
N GLN A 201 -15.42 4.67 -14.23
CA GLN A 201 -16.11 4.95 -12.97
C GLN A 201 -17.61 4.83 -13.19
N SER A 202 -18.29 4.11 -12.30
CA SER A 202 -19.75 4.07 -12.29
C SER A 202 -20.28 5.30 -11.53
N VAL A 203 -20.98 6.19 -12.23
CA VAL A 203 -21.64 7.38 -11.65
C VAL A 203 -23.14 7.26 -11.92
N GLY A 204 -23.84 6.54 -11.04
CA GLY A 204 -25.24 6.18 -11.28
C GLY A 204 -25.36 5.22 -12.45
N ASP A 205 -26.21 5.52 -13.43
CA ASP A 205 -26.37 4.73 -14.66
C ASP A 205 -25.37 5.11 -15.77
N ALA A 206 -24.53 6.12 -15.54
CA ALA A 206 -23.54 6.60 -16.50
C ALA A 206 -22.13 6.10 -16.15
N VAL A 207 -21.30 5.97 -17.18
CA VAL A 207 -19.86 5.71 -17.03
C VAL A 207 -19.09 7.01 -17.21
N ASP A 208 -18.27 7.36 -16.23
CA ASP A 208 -17.33 8.47 -16.28
C ASP A 208 -15.90 7.94 -16.37
N VAL A 209 -15.08 8.55 -17.22
CA VAL A 209 -13.67 8.17 -17.43
C VAL A 209 -12.69 9.28 -17.07
N ALA A 210 -13.18 10.46 -16.67
CA ALA A 210 -12.36 11.65 -16.49
C ALA A 210 -11.21 11.44 -15.47
N ASN A 211 -11.41 10.56 -14.50
CA ASN A 211 -10.44 10.26 -13.44
C ASN A 211 -9.75 8.89 -13.59
N CYS A 212 -9.98 8.18 -14.70
CA CYS A 212 -9.33 6.88 -14.95
C CYS A 212 -8.00 7.09 -15.66
N ASP A 213 -6.92 6.81 -14.95
CA ASP A 213 -5.57 6.80 -15.53
C ASP A 213 -5.33 5.46 -16.26
N PRO A 214 -4.94 5.45 -17.56
CA PRO A 214 -4.50 4.23 -18.24
C PRO A 214 -3.16 3.71 -17.72
N ASN A 215 -2.37 4.54 -17.05
CA ASN A 215 -1.06 4.19 -16.49
C ASN A 215 -0.91 4.76 -15.08
N PRO A 216 -1.73 4.31 -14.11
CA PRO A 216 -1.71 4.85 -12.76
C PRO A 216 -0.34 4.62 -12.09
N PRO A 217 0.13 5.56 -11.25
CA PRO A 217 1.32 5.31 -10.43
C PRO A 217 1.06 4.16 -9.47
N ILE A 218 2.10 3.39 -9.10
CA ILE A 218 2.02 2.19 -8.26
C ILE A 218 1.15 2.38 -7.01
N ALA A 219 1.22 3.54 -6.36
CA ALA A 219 0.44 3.87 -5.17
C ALA A 219 -1.09 3.93 -5.39
N ARG A 220 -1.54 4.05 -6.64
CA ARG A 220 -2.95 4.05 -7.07
C ARG A 220 -3.27 2.88 -8.00
N THR A 221 -2.37 1.90 -8.10
CA THR A 221 -2.58 0.70 -8.92
C THR A 221 -3.21 -0.38 -8.07
N ARG A 222 -4.15 -1.14 -8.66
CA ARG A 222 -4.70 -2.36 -8.09
C ARG A 222 -4.66 -3.48 -9.12
N GLY A 223 -4.36 -4.70 -8.68
CA GLY A 223 -4.41 -5.90 -9.52
C GLY A 223 -5.83 -6.44 -9.64
N PHE A 224 -6.29 -6.66 -10.85
CA PHE A 224 -7.59 -7.24 -11.17
C PHE A 224 -7.40 -8.55 -11.94
N LEU A 225 -8.00 -9.62 -11.43
CA LEU A 225 -8.10 -10.90 -12.11
C LEU A 225 -9.52 -11.00 -12.67
N ILE A 226 -9.65 -10.93 -13.99
CA ILE A 226 -10.94 -10.77 -14.67
C ILE A 226 -11.28 -12.08 -15.40
N PRO A 227 -12.31 -12.82 -14.95
CA PRO A 227 -12.81 -13.98 -15.66
C PRO A 227 -13.49 -13.57 -16.98
N VAL A 228 -13.10 -14.24 -18.07
CA VAL A 228 -13.64 -14.04 -19.41
C VAL A 228 -14.20 -15.35 -19.94
N ASP A 229 -15.42 -15.31 -20.44
CA ASP A 229 -16.10 -16.41 -21.09
C ASP A 229 -15.87 -16.29 -22.61
N LEU A 230 -15.20 -17.28 -23.22
CA LEU A 230 -14.91 -17.26 -24.64
C LEU A 230 -16.07 -17.90 -25.40
N LEU A 231 -16.38 -17.37 -26.58
CA LEU A 231 -17.38 -17.97 -27.46
C LEU A 231 -17.01 -19.39 -27.94
N ALA A 232 -15.74 -19.77 -27.84
CA ALA A 232 -15.22 -21.09 -28.16
C ALA A 232 -14.00 -21.42 -27.28
N PRO A 233 -13.76 -22.71 -26.96
CA PRO A 233 -12.64 -23.14 -26.10
C PRO A 233 -11.28 -22.69 -26.63
N LEU A 234 -10.39 -22.17 -25.77
CA LEU A 234 -9.11 -21.57 -26.19
C LEU A 234 -8.29 -22.49 -27.12
N GLY A 235 -8.15 -23.78 -26.77
CA GLY A 235 -7.39 -24.75 -27.56
C GLY A 235 -5.92 -24.34 -27.71
N ASP A 236 -5.38 -24.47 -28.92
CA ASP A 236 -3.99 -24.09 -29.24
C ASP A 236 -3.82 -22.61 -29.65
N ARG A 237 -4.87 -21.79 -29.49
CA ARG A 237 -4.85 -20.39 -29.92
C ARG A 237 -4.00 -19.54 -28.97
N VAL A 238 -3.23 -18.62 -29.55
CA VAL A 238 -2.42 -17.67 -28.77
C VAL A 238 -3.32 -16.54 -28.25
N VAL A 239 -3.15 -16.17 -26.98
CA VAL A 239 -3.82 -15.00 -26.41
C VAL A 239 -2.96 -13.76 -26.63
N GLN A 240 -3.56 -12.70 -27.15
CA GLN A 240 -2.89 -11.45 -27.52
C GLN A 240 -3.69 -10.24 -27.01
N SER A 241 -3.04 -9.10 -26.89
CA SER A 241 -3.71 -7.80 -26.73
C SER A 241 -4.35 -7.36 -28.06
N LEU A 242 -5.22 -6.34 -28.03
CA LEU A 242 -5.88 -5.80 -29.23
C LEU A 242 -4.90 -5.21 -30.27
N ASP A 243 -3.69 -4.86 -29.85
CA ASP A 243 -2.60 -4.42 -30.73
C ASP A 243 -1.82 -5.59 -31.37
N GLY A 244 -2.18 -6.84 -31.04
CA GLY A 244 -1.51 -8.06 -31.50
C GLY A 244 -0.31 -8.48 -30.67
N THR A 245 0.01 -7.76 -29.58
CA THR A 245 1.10 -8.14 -28.68
C THR A 245 0.76 -9.44 -27.96
N PRO A 246 1.59 -10.51 -28.02
CA PRO A 246 1.34 -11.74 -27.28
C PRO A 246 1.28 -11.52 -25.77
N LEU A 247 0.27 -12.08 -25.12
CA LEU A 247 0.14 -12.05 -23.67
C LEU A 247 0.86 -13.26 -23.06
N GLU A 248 1.46 -13.06 -21.89
CA GLU A 248 2.18 -14.11 -21.18
C GLU A 248 1.23 -15.05 -20.45
N LEU A 249 1.40 -16.37 -20.66
CA LEU A 249 0.70 -17.40 -19.89
C LEU A 249 1.38 -17.54 -18.53
N GLN A 250 0.66 -17.19 -17.46
CA GLN A 250 1.18 -17.29 -16.11
C GLN A 250 1.16 -18.74 -15.60
N PRO A 251 2.25 -19.20 -14.98
CA PRO A 251 2.37 -20.57 -14.53
C PRO A 251 1.34 -20.87 -13.43
N VAL A 252 0.79 -22.08 -13.45
CA VAL A 252 0.05 -22.58 -12.29
C VAL A 252 1.07 -23.06 -11.26
N PRO A 253 1.10 -22.48 -10.05
CA PRO A 253 2.00 -22.92 -9.02
C PRO A 253 1.66 -24.38 -8.64
N ARG A 254 2.66 -25.25 -8.68
CA ARG A 254 2.52 -26.63 -8.21
C ARG A 254 2.55 -26.60 -6.69
N ARG A 255 1.53 -27.19 -6.06
CA ARG A 255 1.52 -27.46 -4.61
C ARG A 255 2.67 -28.41 -4.23
#